data_AF-A0A1I2P5V2-F1
#
_entry.id   AF-A0A1I2P5V2-F1
#
_cell.length_a   1.000
_cell.length_b   1.000
_cell.length_c   1.000
_cell.angle_alpha   90.00
_cell.angle_beta   90.00
_cell.angle_gamma   90.00
#
_symmetry.space_group_name_H-M   'P 1'
#
loop_
_entity.id
_entity.type
_entity.pdbx_description
1 polymer ?
#
loop_
_entity_poly.entity_id
_entity_poly.type
_entity_poly.pdbx_seq_one_letter_code
_entity_poly.pdbx_strand_id
1 'polypeptide(L)'
;MTRETFPYRDDPWRPVMIWHSPDWRPDGTENLPPLRHEHEELLAQCRSAVSRREQAYPALIERGAIDRDEARRDLLAWRLLADEWHWIVTGQGAAPGHHTLADRIAAVETALVRLEADLARRRDDALLYQRHLLMALAWHLGDGTAAPAIHAYARHHQSRPARPEPVEGPEPAEGPELKDSAEKRSPA
;
A
#
# COMPACT_ATOMS: atom_id res chain seq x y z
N MET A 1 -36.08 21.66 -18.09
CA MET A 1 -34.79 21.27 -17.48
C MET A 1 -34.57 19.79 -17.73
N THR A 2 -33.87 19.49 -18.81
CA THR A 2 -33.57 18.15 -19.30
C THR A 2 -32.40 17.59 -18.49
N ARG A 3 -32.59 16.47 -17.78
CA ARG A 3 -31.50 15.72 -17.18
C ARG A 3 -30.70 15.08 -18.31
N GLU A 4 -29.52 15.62 -18.61
CA GLU A 4 -28.55 14.93 -19.46
C GLU A 4 -28.28 13.56 -18.87
N THR A 5 -28.73 12.54 -19.59
CA THR A 5 -28.52 11.15 -19.24
C THR A 5 -27.16 10.79 -19.80
N PHE A 6 -26.12 10.84 -18.96
CA PHE A 6 -24.76 10.47 -19.35
C PHE A 6 -24.73 8.99 -19.83
N PRO A 7 -24.26 8.70 -21.05
CA PRO A 7 -24.30 7.36 -21.64
C PRO A 7 -23.12 6.51 -21.17
N TYR A 8 -23.06 6.20 -19.87
CA TYR A 8 -21.94 5.48 -19.24
C TYR A 8 -22.37 4.21 -18.52
N ARG A 9 -23.44 3.55 -18.98
CA ARG A 9 -24.13 2.50 -18.21
C ARG A 9 -23.41 1.14 -18.19
N ASP A 10 -22.39 0.93 -19.02
CA ASP A 10 -21.78 -0.40 -19.25
C ASP A 10 -20.25 -0.46 -19.12
N ASP A 11 -19.62 0.41 -18.32
CA ASP A 11 -18.18 0.29 -18.02
C ASP A 11 -17.96 -0.54 -16.73
N PRO A 12 -17.46 -1.78 -16.81
CA PRO A 12 -17.16 -2.62 -15.64
C PRO A 12 -15.97 -2.10 -14.82
N TRP A 13 -15.29 -1.05 -15.29
CA TRP A 13 -14.12 -0.44 -14.67
C TRP A 13 -14.41 0.95 -14.09
N ARG A 14 -15.68 1.37 -14.04
CA ARG A 14 -16.05 2.57 -13.30
C ARG A 14 -15.54 2.42 -11.86
N PRO A 15 -14.78 3.39 -11.32
CA PRO A 15 -14.54 3.43 -9.89
C PRO A 15 -15.89 3.63 -9.23
N VAL A 16 -16.47 2.54 -8.74
CA VAL A 16 -17.62 2.65 -7.85
C VAL A 16 -17.04 3.34 -6.61
N MET A 17 -17.66 4.47 -6.26
CA MET A 17 -17.33 5.26 -5.08
C MET A 17 -17.97 4.61 -3.88
N ILE A 18 -17.13 4.11 -2.97
CA ILE A 18 -17.53 3.12 -1.98
C ILE A 18 -17.00 3.51 -0.60
N TRP A 19 -17.25 4.75 -0.24
CA TRP A 19 -17.28 5.10 1.17
C TRP A 19 -18.27 6.24 1.36
N HIS A 20 -19.38 5.95 2.03
CA HIS A 20 -20.24 6.98 2.57
C HIS A 20 -19.68 7.38 3.93
N SER A 21 -18.70 8.29 3.93
CA SER A 21 -18.57 9.19 5.07
C SER A 21 -19.90 9.92 5.26
N PRO A 22 -20.40 10.11 6.50
CA PRO A 22 -21.42 11.12 6.74
C PRO A 22 -21.00 12.52 6.27
N ASP A 23 -19.69 12.75 6.10
CA ASP A 23 -19.11 14.01 5.62
C ASP A 23 -18.90 14.05 4.09
N TRP A 24 -19.41 13.06 3.35
CA TRP A 24 -19.34 13.06 1.89
C TRP A 24 -20.22 14.18 1.31
N ARG A 25 -19.61 15.07 0.51
CA ARG A 25 -20.32 16.19 -0.13
C ARG A 25 -20.58 15.91 -1.62
N PRO A 26 -21.78 16.23 -2.13
CA PRO A 26 -22.13 16.08 -3.56
C PRO A 26 -21.30 16.92 -4.54
N ASP A 27 -20.48 17.85 -4.05
CA ASP A 27 -19.63 18.74 -4.84
C ASP A 27 -18.25 18.13 -5.17
N GLY A 28 -17.98 16.90 -4.74
CA GLY A 28 -16.69 16.23 -4.97
C GLY A 28 -15.58 16.70 -4.04
N THR A 29 -15.87 17.54 -3.04
CA THR A 29 -14.92 17.84 -1.96
C THR A 29 -14.90 16.65 -1.00
N GLU A 30 -14.01 15.72 -1.30
CA GLU A 30 -13.87 14.47 -0.56
C GLU A 30 -13.08 14.75 0.74
N ASN A 31 -13.64 14.39 1.89
CA ASN A 31 -12.90 14.29 3.16
C ASN A 31 -11.97 13.07 3.08
N LEU A 32 -10.99 13.16 2.18
CA LEU A 32 -9.99 12.15 1.93
C LEU A 32 -9.11 12.00 3.16
N PRO A 33 -8.78 10.77 3.59
CA PRO A 33 -7.77 10.57 4.61
C PRO A 33 -6.47 11.27 4.19
N PRO A 34 -5.86 12.07 5.07
CA PRO A 34 -4.67 12.86 4.72
C PRO A 34 -3.49 11.98 4.33
N LEU A 35 -3.40 10.78 4.91
CA LEU A 35 -2.28 9.84 4.72
C LEU A 35 -2.54 8.78 3.65
N ARG A 36 -3.54 8.95 2.79
CA ARG A 36 -3.91 7.93 1.77
C ARG A 36 -2.80 7.62 0.76
N HIS A 37 -1.85 8.53 0.57
CA HIS A 37 -0.74 8.35 -0.38
C HIS A 37 0.58 7.98 0.31
N GLU A 38 0.61 7.90 1.64
CA GLU A 38 1.79 7.55 2.42
C GLU A 38 1.96 6.02 2.46
N HIS A 39 2.16 5.40 1.29
CA HIS A 39 2.10 3.94 1.14
C HIS A 39 3.11 3.19 2.02
N GLU A 40 4.30 3.75 2.22
CA GLU A 40 5.31 3.17 3.12
C GLU A 40 4.87 3.19 4.59
N GLU A 41 4.23 4.27 5.02
CA GLU A 41 3.65 4.41 6.37
C GLU A 41 2.48 3.45 6.58
N LEU A 42 1.65 3.24 5.55
CA LEU A 42 0.54 2.29 5.59
C LEU A 42 1.05 0.84 5.70
N LEU A 43 2.12 0.50 4.97
CA LEU A 43 2.83 -0.78 5.14
C LEU A 43 3.44 -0.91 6.55
N ALA A 44 4.12 0.12 7.04
CA ALA A 44 4.72 0.14 8.37
C ALA A 44 3.65 -0.05 9.47
N GLN A 45 2.48 0.55 9.31
CA GLN A 45 1.34 0.37 10.21
C GLN A 45 0.82 -1.07 10.20
N CYS A 46 0.67 -1.70 9.03
CA CYS A 46 0.23 -3.09 8.92
C CYS A 46 1.23 -4.05 9.60
N ARG A 47 2.53 -3.86 9.37
CA ARG A 47 3.60 -4.66 10.01
C ARG A 47 3.64 -4.47 11.53
N SER A 48 3.53 -3.23 11.98
CA SER A 48 3.48 -2.90 13.41
C SER A 48 2.24 -3.50 14.07
N ALA A 49 1.10 -3.52 13.37
CA ALA A 49 -0.13 -4.13 13.82
C ALA A 49 -0.02 -5.66 13.95
N VAL A 50 0.70 -6.35 13.05
CA VAL A 50 1.04 -7.77 13.19
C VAL A 50 1.92 -7.99 14.42
N SER A 51 3.03 -7.25 14.54
CA SER A 51 3.99 -7.40 15.64
C SER A 51 3.34 -7.21 17.02
N ARG A 52 2.51 -6.18 17.19
CA ARG A 52 1.77 -5.95 18.46
C ARG A 52 0.87 -7.13 18.83
N ARG A 53 0.25 -7.78 17.85
CA ARG A 53 -0.67 -8.91 18.08
C ARG A 53 0.08 -10.18 18.42
N GLU A 54 1.16 -10.47 17.69
CA GLU A 54 2.04 -11.60 17.99
C GLU A 54 2.59 -11.52 19.42
N GLN A 55 2.91 -10.32 19.90
CA GLN A 55 3.36 -10.09 21.27
C GLN A 55 2.22 -10.16 22.30
N ALA A 56 1.07 -9.54 22.03
CA ALA A 56 0.02 -9.38 23.03
C ALA A 56 -0.98 -10.55 23.11
N TYR A 57 -1.27 -11.22 21.99
CA TYR A 57 -2.33 -12.22 21.92
C TYR A 57 -2.10 -13.45 22.79
N PRO A 58 -0.88 -14.01 22.92
CA PRO A 58 -0.66 -15.15 23.81
C PRO A 58 -1.14 -14.89 25.24
N ALA A 59 -0.77 -13.75 25.82
CA ALA A 59 -1.17 -13.38 27.18
C ALA A 59 -2.68 -13.04 27.29
N LEU A 60 -3.29 -12.50 26.24
CA LEU A 60 -4.72 -12.24 26.18
C LEU A 60 -5.54 -13.55 26.14
N ILE A 61 -5.06 -14.55 25.40
CA ILE A 61 -5.68 -15.88 25.29
C ILE A 61 -5.55 -16.62 26.63
N GLU A 62 -4.36 -16.62 27.24
CA GLU A 62 -4.11 -17.29 28.51
C GLU A 62 -5.05 -16.80 29.63
N ARG A 63 -5.32 -15.49 29.67
CA ARG A 63 -6.26 -14.90 30.65
C ARG A 63 -7.73 -14.90 30.23
N GLY A 64 -8.07 -15.52 29.10
CA GLY A 64 -9.44 -15.60 28.59
C GLY A 64 -10.05 -14.26 28.14
N ALA A 65 -9.23 -13.25 27.84
CA ALA A 65 -9.71 -11.94 27.39
C ALA A 65 -10.02 -11.87 25.90
N ILE A 66 -9.54 -12.85 25.12
CA ILE A 66 -9.88 -13.05 23.72
C ILE A 66 -9.97 -14.56 23.45
N ASP A 67 -10.92 -14.96 22.61
CA ASP A 67 -10.99 -16.34 22.14
C ASP A 67 -9.79 -16.67 21.21
N ARG A 68 -9.35 -17.93 21.22
CA ARG A 68 -8.19 -18.37 20.42
C ARG A 68 -8.46 -18.27 18.92
N ASP A 69 -9.66 -18.63 18.47
CA ASP A 69 -10.02 -18.59 17.06
C ASP A 69 -10.29 -17.16 16.60
N GLU A 70 -10.84 -16.32 17.47
CA GLU A 70 -10.92 -14.86 17.24
C GLU A 70 -9.53 -14.24 17.05
N ALA A 71 -8.60 -14.49 17.98
CA ALA A 71 -7.24 -13.98 17.91
C ALA A 71 -6.51 -14.46 16.64
N ARG A 72 -6.71 -15.73 16.25
CA ARG A 72 -6.13 -16.30 15.04
C ARG A 72 -6.68 -15.63 13.77
N ARG A 73 -8.00 -15.43 13.67
CA ARG A 73 -8.64 -14.78 12.52
C ARG A 73 -8.18 -13.34 12.37
N ASP A 74 -8.16 -12.58 13.46
CA ASP A 74 -7.70 -11.19 13.44
C ASP A 74 -6.21 -11.11 13.04
N LEU A 75 -5.32 -11.93 13.64
CA LEU A 75 -3.91 -11.95 13.26
C LEU A 75 -3.69 -12.32 11.79
N LEU A 76 -4.45 -13.29 11.28
CA LEU A 76 -4.40 -13.66 9.86
C LEU A 76 -4.81 -12.49 8.96
N ALA A 77 -5.89 -11.79 9.28
CA ALA A 77 -6.34 -10.63 8.51
C ALA A 77 -5.26 -9.52 8.46
N TRP A 78 -4.57 -9.26 9.57
CA TRP A 78 -3.46 -8.29 9.61
C TRP A 78 -2.22 -8.72 8.83
N ARG A 79 -1.93 -10.03 8.80
CA ARG A 79 -0.86 -10.56 7.93
C ARG A 79 -1.22 -10.38 6.45
N LEU A 80 -2.45 -10.67 6.06
CA LEU A 80 -2.92 -10.44 4.70
C LEU A 80 -2.87 -8.96 4.31
N LEU A 81 -3.22 -8.04 5.23
CA LEU A 81 -3.02 -6.61 5.01
C LEU A 81 -1.54 -6.27 4.80
N ALA A 82 -0.64 -6.79 5.64
CA ALA A 82 0.79 -6.56 5.49
C ALA A 82 1.34 -7.10 4.16
N ASP A 83 0.88 -8.26 3.71
CA ASP A 83 1.26 -8.87 2.44
C ASP A 83 0.74 -8.06 1.24
N GLU A 84 -0.51 -7.61 1.29
CA GLU A 84 -1.09 -6.75 0.26
C GLU A 84 -0.31 -5.44 0.13
N TRP A 85 -0.06 -4.75 1.24
CA TRP A 85 0.67 -3.49 1.26
C TRP A 85 2.14 -3.67 0.87
N HIS A 86 2.74 -4.81 1.21
CA HIS A 86 4.07 -5.14 0.72
C HIS A 86 4.06 -5.23 -0.81
N TRP A 87 3.13 -5.99 -1.38
CA TRP A 87 2.98 -6.12 -2.83
C TRP A 87 2.68 -4.77 -3.52
N ILE A 88 1.87 -3.90 -2.92
CA ILE A 88 1.57 -2.56 -3.45
C ILE A 88 2.82 -1.68 -3.50
N VAL A 89 3.62 -1.69 -2.43
CA VAL A 89 4.80 -0.81 -2.30
C VAL A 89 5.98 -1.32 -3.11
N THR A 90 6.22 -2.63 -3.11
CA THR A 90 7.44 -3.22 -3.69
C THR A 90 7.21 -3.92 -5.03
N GLY A 91 5.97 -4.28 -5.36
CA GLY A 91 5.66 -5.18 -6.47
C GLY A 91 6.04 -6.64 -6.22
N GLN A 92 6.56 -6.99 -5.05
CA GLN A 92 7.01 -8.34 -4.70
C GLN A 92 5.93 -9.11 -3.94
N GLY A 93 5.92 -10.45 -4.10
CA GLY A 93 4.90 -11.31 -3.51
C GLY A 93 3.61 -11.31 -4.32
N ALA A 94 2.49 -11.63 -3.67
CA ALA A 94 1.18 -11.70 -4.30
C ALA A 94 0.12 -10.99 -3.46
N ALA A 95 -0.79 -10.29 -4.14
CA ALA A 95 -1.95 -9.72 -3.48
C ALA A 95 -2.86 -10.83 -2.90
N PRO A 96 -3.40 -10.65 -1.68
CA PRO A 96 -4.40 -11.55 -1.14
C PRO A 96 -5.62 -11.68 -2.07
N GLY A 97 -6.19 -12.89 -2.13
CA GLY A 97 -7.40 -13.13 -2.91
C GLY A 97 -8.60 -12.32 -2.39
N HIS A 98 -9.50 -11.97 -3.30
CA HIS A 98 -10.70 -11.17 -2.99
C HIS A 98 -11.59 -11.80 -1.90
N HIS A 99 -11.63 -13.13 -1.80
CA HIS A 99 -12.39 -13.85 -0.76
C HIS A 99 -11.97 -13.50 0.69
N THR A 100 -10.80 -12.88 0.88
CA THR A 100 -10.29 -12.43 2.19
C THR A 100 -10.61 -10.97 2.52
N LEU A 101 -11.26 -10.25 1.60
CA LEU A 101 -11.46 -8.80 1.73
C LEU A 101 -12.33 -8.45 2.94
N ALA A 102 -13.40 -9.22 3.19
CA ALA A 102 -14.28 -9.00 4.33
C ALA A 102 -13.53 -9.10 5.67
N ASP A 103 -12.64 -10.09 5.83
CA ASP A 103 -11.84 -10.25 7.05
C ASP A 103 -10.89 -9.07 7.26
N ARG A 104 -10.27 -8.57 6.17
CA ARG A 104 -9.38 -7.41 6.21
C ARG A 104 -10.12 -6.12 6.57
N ILE A 105 -11.31 -5.89 6.01
CA ILE A 105 -12.18 -4.76 6.36
C ILE A 105 -12.53 -4.82 7.85
N ALA A 106 -13.06 -5.95 8.32
CA ALA A 106 -13.45 -6.13 9.72
C ALA A 106 -12.28 -5.91 10.70
N ALA A 107 -11.06 -6.32 10.32
CA ALA A 107 -9.86 -6.13 11.12
C ALA A 107 -9.46 -4.65 11.25
N VAL A 108 -9.57 -3.85 10.18
CA VAL A 108 -9.32 -2.40 10.21
C VAL A 108 -10.40 -1.67 10.99
N GLU A 109 -11.67 -2.00 10.77
CA GLU A 109 -12.80 -1.41 11.51
C GLU A 109 -12.69 -1.65 13.01
N THR A 110 -12.39 -2.89 13.41
CA THR A 110 -12.17 -3.25 14.83
C THR A 110 -11.02 -2.44 15.42
N ALA A 111 -9.93 -2.25 14.67
CA ALA A 111 -8.81 -1.44 15.12
C ALA A 111 -9.16 0.04 15.24
N LEU A 112 -9.96 0.60 14.33
CA LEU A 112 -10.48 1.96 14.40
C LEU A 112 -11.34 2.16 15.64
N VAL A 113 -12.32 1.28 15.89
CA VAL A 113 -13.19 1.35 17.06
C VAL A 113 -12.37 1.33 18.36
N ARG A 114 -11.39 0.43 18.47
CA ARG A 114 -10.50 0.34 19.64
C ARG A 114 -9.67 1.61 19.82
N LEU A 115 -9.14 2.16 18.73
CA LEU A 115 -8.32 3.37 18.76
C LEU A 115 -9.14 4.62 19.10
N GLU A 116 -10.38 4.71 18.64
CA GLU A 116 -11.28 5.82 18.98
C GLU A 116 -11.66 5.79 20.47
N ALA A 117 -11.85 4.61 21.05
CA ALA A 117 -12.04 4.45 22.49
C ALA A 117 -10.78 4.88 23.29
N ASP A 118 -9.58 4.67 22.76
CA ASP A 118 -8.34 5.17 23.36
C ASP A 118 -8.23 6.69 23.27
N LEU A 119 -8.53 7.27 22.10
CA LEU A 119 -8.51 8.72 21.86
C LEU A 119 -9.54 9.48 22.72
N ALA A 120 -10.70 8.87 22.98
CA ALA A 120 -11.70 9.43 23.88
C ALA A 120 -11.20 9.53 25.33
N ARG A 121 -10.28 8.64 25.73
CA ARG A 121 -9.69 8.61 27.08
C ARG A 121 -8.46 9.51 27.19
N ARG A 122 -7.65 9.61 26.13
CA ARG A 122 -6.45 10.44 26.08
C ARG A 122 -6.25 11.01 24.69
N ARG A 123 -6.05 12.32 24.60
CA ARG A 123 -5.69 12.97 23.34
C ARG A 123 -4.18 12.95 23.18
N ASP A 124 -3.71 12.17 22.23
CA ASP A 124 -2.29 11.90 21.94
C ASP A 124 -2.07 11.99 20.43
N ASP A 125 -1.08 12.77 20.01
CA ASP A 125 -0.77 12.99 18.59
C ASP A 125 -0.37 11.70 17.88
N ALA A 126 0.29 10.76 18.57
CA ALA A 126 0.62 9.45 18.01
C ALA A 126 -0.63 8.62 17.73
N LEU A 127 -1.64 8.69 18.61
CA LEU A 127 -2.93 8.02 18.40
C LEU A 127 -3.72 8.68 17.27
N LEU A 128 -3.66 10.01 17.14
CA LEU A 128 -4.28 10.73 16.02
C LEU A 128 -3.63 10.36 14.68
N TYR A 129 -2.30 10.30 14.64
CA TYR A 129 -1.54 9.86 13.47
C TYR A 129 -1.92 8.42 13.08
N GLN A 130 -1.93 7.51 14.06
CA GLN A 130 -2.37 6.13 13.84
C GLN A 130 -3.80 6.06 13.31
N ARG A 131 -4.71 6.93 13.79
CA ARG A 131 -6.10 6.98 13.32
C ARG A 131 -6.15 7.36 11.85
N HIS A 132 -5.39 8.36 11.43
CA HIS A 132 -5.34 8.76 10.03
C HIS A 132 -4.79 7.64 9.12
N LEU A 133 -3.81 6.86 9.58
CA LEU A 133 -3.33 5.68 8.85
C LEU A 133 -4.42 4.60 8.73
N LEU A 134 -5.13 4.29 9.82
CA LEU A 134 -6.22 3.30 9.77
C LEU A 134 -7.40 3.75 8.88
N MET A 135 -7.73 5.05 8.88
CA MET A 135 -8.73 5.61 7.97
C MET A 135 -8.28 5.50 6.50
N ALA A 136 -7.00 5.75 6.22
CA ALA A 136 -6.43 5.55 4.89
C ALA A 136 -6.47 4.09 4.45
N LEU A 137 -6.15 3.14 5.35
CA LEU A 137 -6.32 1.70 5.07
C LEU A 137 -7.77 1.36 4.72
N ALA A 138 -8.73 1.83 5.54
CA ALA A 138 -10.14 1.59 5.30
C ALA A 138 -10.62 2.16 3.95
N TRP A 139 -10.18 3.37 3.61
CA TRP A 139 -10.48 4.00 2.32
C TRP A 139 -9.99 3.17 1.14
N HIS A 140 -8.78 2.62 1.22
CA HIS A 140 -8.23 1.77 0.16
C HIS A 140 -8.94 0.43 0.01
N LEU A 141 -9.44 -0.15 1.10
CA LEU A 141 -10.19 -1.42 1.07
C LEU A 141 -11.60 -1.26 0.49
N GLY A 142 -12.22 -0.08 0.66
CA GLY A 142 -13.62 0.16 0.28
C GLY A 142 -14.62 -0.72 1.05
N ASP A 143 -15.84 -0.89 0.53
CA ASP A 143 -16.87 -1.82 1.06
C ASP A 143 -16.83 -3.22 0.42
N GLY A 144 -15.89 -3.46 -0.49
CA GLY A 144 -15.76 -4.72 -1.24
C GLY A 144 -16.58 -4.85 -2.52
N THR A 145 -17.31 -3.81 -2.94
CA THR A 145 -18.08 -3.81 -4.21
C THR A 145 -17.32 -3.29 -5.44
N ALA A 146 -16.14 -2.67 -5.28
CA ALA A 146 -15.21 -2.36 -6.38
C ALA A 146 -13.86 -3.01 -6.15
N ALA A 147 -13.12 -3.18 -7.25
CA ALA A 147 -11.69 -3.39 -7.18
C ALA A 147 -11.06 -2.23 -6.37
N PRO A 148 -10.28 -2.52 -5.31
CA PRO A 148 -9.61 -1.50 -4.52
C PRO A 148 -8.86 -0.52 -5.42
N ALA A 149 -9.02 0.79 -5.22
CA ALA A 149 -8.36 1.84 -6.03
C ALA A 149 -6.83 1.61 -6.14
N ILE A 150 -6.26 0.96 -5.12
CA ILE A 150 -4.85 0.63 -5.01
C ILE A 150 -4.38 -0.49 -5.95
N HIS A 151 -5.29 -1.38 -6.40
CA HIS A 151 -4.96 -2.41 -7.41
C HIS A 151 -4.72 -1.77 -8.79
N ALA A 152 -5.19 -0.55 -9.04
CA ALA A 152 -4.84 0.22 -10.24
C ALA A 152 -3.42 0.81 -10.14
N TYR A 153 -3.04 1.37 -8.98
CA TYR A 153 -1.69 1.89 -8.72
C TYR A 153 -0.60 0.81 -8.84
N ALA A 154 -0.80 -0.35 -8.19
CA ALA A 154 0.14 -1.47 -8.27
C ALA A 154 0.36 -1.95 -9.72
N ARG A 155 -0.71 -1.99 -10.53
CA ARG A 155 -0.62 -2.31 -11.97
C ARG A 155 0.18 -1.29 -12.76
N HIS A 156 0.05 0.01 -12.47
CA HIS A 156 0.85 1.04 -13.13
C HIS A 156 2.33 0.94 -12.80
N HIS A 157 2.68 0.59 -11.56
CA HIS A 157 4.07 0.38 -11.17
C HIS A 157 4.68 -0.90 -11.77
N GLN A 158 3.90 -1.97 -11.93
CA GLN A 158 4.34 -3.21 -12.58
C GLN A 158 4.45 -3.11 -14.10
N SER A 159 3.70 -2.20 -14.72
CA SER A 159 3.76 -1.96 -16.17
C SER A 159 4.97 -1.10 -16.58
N ARG A 160 5.72 -0.58 -15.61
CA ARG A 160 6.95 0.16 -15.89
C ARG A 160 8.06 -0.87 -16.15
N PRO A 161 8.55 -1.01 -17.40
CA PRO A 161 9.64 -1.94 -17.68
C PRO A 161 10.83 -1.60 -16.78
N ALA A 162 11.51 -2.63 -16.28
CA ALA A 162 12.77 -2.46 -15.57
C ALA A 162 13.63 -1.48 -16.36
N ARG A 163 14.08 -0.41 -15.71
CA ARG A 163 15.03 0.53 -16.32
C ARG A 163 16.18 -0.37 -16.82
N PRO A 164 16.51 -0.36 -18.12
CA PRO A 164 17.61 -1.18 -18.58
C PRO A 164 18.83 -0.82 -17.74
N GLU A 165 19.41 -1.83 -17.08
CA GLU A 165 20.73 -1.72 -16.47
C GLU A 165 21.62 -1.01 -17.50
N PRO A 166 22.43 -0.02 -17.10
CA PRO A 166 23.40 0.56 -18.01
C PRO A 166 24.22 -0.61 -18.54
N VAL A 167 24.02 -0.93 -19.82
CA VAL A 167 24.83 -1.93 -20.50
C VAL A 167 26.25 -1.41 -20.34
N GLU A 168 27.08 -2.09 -19.56
CA GLU A 168 28.52 -1.85 -19.54
C GLU A 168 28.95 -1.91 -21.00
N GLY A 169 29.17 -0.73 -21.58
CA GLY A 169 29.69 -0.62 -22.93
C GLY A 169 30.99 -1.38 -22.98
N PRO A 170 31.34 -2.02 -24.12
CA PRO A 170 32.60 -2.73 -24.23
C PRO A 170 33.73 -1.80 -23.79
N GLU A 171 34.48 -2.27 -22.80
CA GLU A 171 35.72 -1.66 -22.32
C GLU A 171 36.51 -1.17 -23.55
N PRO A 172 36.86 0.13 -23.64
CA PRO A 172 37.52 0.66 -24.83
C PRO A 172 38.82 -0.11 -25.01
N ALA A 173 38.90 -0.86 -26.12
CA ALA A 173 40.08 -1.62 -26.49
C ALA A 173 41.31 -0.71 -26.39
N GLU A 174 42.27 -1.10 -25.54
CA GLU A 174 43.56 -0.44 -25.41
C GLU A 174 44.15 -0.21 -26.80
N GLY A 175 44.27 1.07 -27.15
CA GLY A 175 44.84 1.48 -28.44
C GLY A 175 46.28 0.99 -28.56
N PRO A 176 46.73 0.62 -29.77
CA PRO A 176 48.07 0.07 -29.95
C PRO A 176 49.14 1.07 -29.54
N GLU A 177 50.05 0.63 -28.65
CA GLU A 177 51.31 1.29 -28.34
C GLU A 177 52.01 1.74 -29.63
N LEU A 178 52.15 3.05 -29.80
CA LEU A 178 53.06 3.64 -30.78
C LEU A 178 54.50 3.24 -30.38
N LYS A 179 55.03 2.22 -31.04
CA LYS A 179 56.46 1.93 -31.01
C LYS A 179 57.21 3.02 -31.78
N ASP A 180 58.12 3.67 -31.05
CA ASP A 180 59.22 4.45 -31.55
C ASP A 180 59.80 3.87 -32.85
N SER A 181 59.82 4.68 -33.89
CA SER A 181 60.68 4.49 -35.05
C SER A 181 61.42 5.78 -35.31
N ALA A 182 62.56 5.88 -34.63
CA ALA A 182 63.64 6.76 -35.02
C ALA A 182 64.12 6.36 -36.42
N GLU A 183 64.06 7.28 -37.39
CA GLU A 183 64.95 7.19 -38.55
C GLU A 183 65.48 8.56 -38.96
N LYS A 184 66.80 8.66 -38.72
CA LYS A 184 67.79 9.60 -39.23
C LYS A 184 67.51 10.07 -40.65
N ARG A 185 67.78 11.35 -40.93
CA ARG A 185 68.59 11.75 -42.10
C ARG A 185 69.30 13.09 -41.89
N SER A 186 70.55 13.03 -42.32
CA SER A 186 71.71 13.90 -42.12
C SER A 186 71.69 15.21 -42.94
N PRO A 187 72.70 16.09 -42.77
CA PRO A 187 72.68 17.50 -43.14
C PRO A 187 73.26 17.78 -44.54
N ALA A 188 73.01 18.99 -45.02
CA ALA A 188 73.87 19.75 -45.91
C ALA A 188 73.64 21.24 -45.66
#